data_AF-A0A8J6XWL7-F1
#
_entry.id   AF-A0A8J6XWL7-F1
#
_cell.length_a   1.000
_cell.length_b   1.000
_cell.length_c   1.000
_cell.angle_alpha   90.00
_cell.angle_beta   90.00
_cell.angle_gamma   90.00
#
_symmetry.space_group_name_H-M   'P 1'
#
loop_
_entity.id
_entity.type
_entity.pdbx_description
1 polymer ?
#
loop_
_entity_poly.entity_id
_entity_poly.type
_entity_poly.pdbx_seq_one_letter_code
_entity_poly.pdbx_strand_id
1 'polypeptide(L)'
;LPSVVLAQDLLYENAPEPQKIYSPYVERTMSDANFAEGVYFGDTHVHTSYSVDAGMLGNTLGPEEAYRFALGEEVLSSTGQRVRLIRPLDFLVVADHAENLGLASMINESNPDLLADEWGKTVHDLVKAGKGNEAFQMWAGEIAKNKNPLDNPKIMRTSWDREIKFAEQYNDPGHFTTFIGFEWTSLATQENPGNLHRNVIFKDGGNMAGQVLPFSATDSYDPEDLWKYMAAYEEKTGGSMLAIAHNGNLSNGQMFPIERSNGKPIDSEYAKTRRRWEPLYEVTQMKGDGETHPLLSPNDEFADYGTWDKGDIAGQKPKEDWMLPYEYARSALQVGLQQEQKLGINPYKFGMVGSTDAHTSLATTREENTWGKTAGFEPSAERWEHVVIKALSGDDSLTTYGYELLASGLAAVWARENTREGIFNAMQKKETYATTGTRITVRFFGGWDYGENDVFRPDSVAIG
;
A
#
# COMPACT_ATOMS: atom_id res chain seq x y z
N LEU A 1 27.32 -60.21 33.41
CA LEU A 1 26.34 -59.50 34.26
C LEU A 1 26.83 -58.07 34.42
N PRO A 2 26.24 -57.09 33.74
CA PRO A 2 26.63 -55.71 33.88
C PRO A 2 26.10 -55.16 35.20
N SER A 3 26.94 -54.38 35.87
CA SER A 3 26.71 -53.72 37.13
C SER A 3 25.52 -52.77 37.03
N VAL A 4 24.50 -52.98 37.85
CA VAL A 4 23.41 -52.01 38.08
C VAL A 4 23.94 -50.94 39.03
N VAL A 5 23.94 -49.69 38.58
CA VAL A 5 24.14 -48.52 39.45
C VAL A 5 22.76 -47.89 39.67
N LEU A 6 22.34 -47.82 40.94
CA LEU A 6 21.12 -47.14 41.36
C LEU A 6 21.29 -45.63 41.16
N ALA A 7 20.38 -45.02 40.40
CA ALA A 7 20.41 -43.64 39.95
C ALA A 7 19.97 -42.60 41.02
N GLN A 8 20.21 -42.85 42.31
CA GLN A 8 19.66 -41.99 43.37
C GLN A 8 20.66 -41.16 44.18
N ASP A 9 21.98 -41.29 43.97
CA ASP A 9 22.98 -40.55 44.75
C ASP A 9 24.00 -39.78 43.88
N LEU A 10 23.52 -39.05 42.86
CA LEU A 10 24.31 -37.96 42.29
C LEU A 10 24.05 -36.70 43.11
N LEU A 11 24.96 -36.41 44.04
CA LEU A 11 25.00 -35.18 44.80
C LEU A 11 25.01 -33.97 43.86
N TYR A 12 24.04 -33.09 44.07
CA TYR A 12 23.75 -31.83 43.37
C TYR A 12 24.82 -30.74 43.58
N GLU A 13 26.11 -31.08 43.70
CA GLU A 13 27.13 -30.06 44.03
C GLU A 13 27.68 -29.30 42.82
N ASN A 14 27.33 -29.70 41.58
CA ASN A 14 27.76 -29.01 40.35
C ASN A 14 26.64 -28.79 39.32
N ALA A 15 25.37 -28.84 39.74
CA ALA A 15 24.29 -28.41 38.85
C ALA A 15 24.41 -26.88 38.70
N PRO A 16 24.46 -26.32 37.48
CA PRO A 16 24.31 -24.88 37.30
C PRO A 16 23.04 -24.44 38.03
N GLU A 17 23.07 -23.27 38.69
CA GLU A 17 21.86 -22.77 39.36
C GLU A 17 20.70 -22.88 38.38
N PRO A 18 19.60 -23.57 38.74
CA PRO A 18 18.46 -23.67 37.86
C PRO A 18 18.04 -22.23 37.54
N GLN A 19 17.96 -21.90 36.25
CA GLN A 19 17.41 -20.61 35.84
C GLN A 19 16.10 -20.43 36.60
N LYS A 20 16.02 -19.38 37.43
CA LYS A 20 14.87 -19.12 38.31
C LYS A 20 13.57 -18.86 37.52
N ILE A 21 13.68 -18.79 36.20
CA ILE A 21 12.60 -18.56 35.25
C ILE A 21 12.66 -19.70 34.24
N TYR A 22 11.85 -20.72 34.51
CA TYR A 22 11.63 -21.87 33.61
C TYR A 22 10.57 -21.56 32.55
N SER A 23 9.61 -20.70 32.89
CA SER A 23 8.54 -20.33 31.98
C SER A 23 8.96 -19.09 31.17
N PRO A 24 9.07 -19.20 29.83
CA PRO A 24 9.40 -18.08 28.94
C PRO A 24 8.31 -16.98 28.99
N TYR A 25 7.12 -17.31 29.49
CA TYR A 25 5.99 -16.39 29.59
C TYR A 25 6.04 -15.53 30.85
N VAL A 26 6.92 -15.83 31.80
CA VAL A 26 7.05 -15.05 33.05
C VAL A 26 7.81 -13.74 32.82
N GLU A 27 8.72 -13.71 31.84
CA GLU A 27 9.41 -12.47 31.42
C GLU A 27 8.71 -11.75 30.26
N ARG A 28 7.77 -12.42 29.57
CA ARG A 28 6.84 -11.79 28.62
C ARG A 28 5.89 -10.86 29.36
N THR A 29 6.39 -9.70 29.67
CA THR A 29 5.64 -8.56 30.17
C THR A 29 5.19 -7.72 28.97
N MET A 30 4.19 -6.86 29.15
CA MET A 30 3.79 -5.85 28.15
C MET A 30 4.98 -4.99 27.67
N SER A 31 6.09 -4.94 28.42
CA SER A 31 7.36 -4.27 28.09
C SER A 31 8.33 -5.08 27.23
N ASP A 32 8.07 -6.36 26.96
CA ASP A 32 8.98 -7.22 26.20
C ASP A 32 8.84 -6.91 24.71
N ALA A 33 9.54 -5.87 24.21
CA ALA A 33 9.34 -5.13 22.96
C ALA A 33 9.36 -5.96 21.64
N ASN A 34 9.64 -7.26 21.72
CA ASN A 34 9.91 -8.14 20.58
C ASN A 34 8.82 -9.19 20.30
N PHE A 35 7.72 -9.24 21.07
CA PHE A 35 6.65 -10.20 20.80
C PHE A 35 5.36 -9.54 20.29
N ALA A 36 4.96 -9.85 19.06
CA ALA A 36 3.62 -9.59 18.52
C ALA A 36 2.63 -10.67 19.00
N GLU A 37 1.46 -10.25 19.48
CA GLU A 37 0.45 -11.13 20.11
C GLU A 37 -0.66 -11.54 19.15
N GLY A 38 -0.94 -10.74 18.11
CA GLY A 38 -1.97 -11.00 17.11
C GLY A 38 -1.54 -10.64 15.70
N VAL A 39 -2.21 -11.23 14.72
CA VAL A 39 -2.17 -10.78 13.33
C VAL A 39 -3.43 -9.99 13.02
N TYR A 40 -3.25 -8.79 12.48
CA TYR A 40 -4.32 -7.89 12.07
C TYR A 40 -4.34 -7.83 10.54
N PHE A 41 -5.52 -8.03 9.96
CA PHE A 41 -5.75 -7.99 8.52
C PHE A 41 -6.46 -6.70 8.14
N GLY A 42 -5.80 -5.91 7.32
CA GLY A 42 -6.33 -4.64 6.85
C GLY A 42 -5.99 -4.41 5.38
N ASP A 43 -6.42 -3.25 4.91
CA ASP A 43 -6.13 -2.78 3.57
C ASP A 43 -5.39 -1.44 3.69
N THR A 44 -4.21 -1.36 3.08
CA THR A 44 -3.36 -0.16 3.09
C THR A 44 -3.60 0.76 1.90
N HIS A 45 -4.57 0.45 1.05
CA HIS A 45 -4.73 1.09 -0.24
C HIS A 45 -6.19 1.09 -0.71
N VAL A 46 -7.00 2.01 -0.16
CA VAL A 46 -8.38 2.22 -0.59
C VAL A 46 -8.60 3.68 -0.95
N HIS A 47 -9.22 3.89 -2.11
CA HIS A 47 -9.62 5.19 -2.62
C HIS A 47 -11.13 5.37 -2.50
N THR A 48 -11.53 6.59 -2.19
CA THR A 48 -12.91 7.03 -2.00
C THR A 48 -13.31 8.02 -3.08
N SER A 49 -14.51 8.58 -3.01
CA SER A 49 -14.94 9.68 -3.89
C SER A 49 -14.09 10.96 -3.75
N TYR A 50 -13.16 11.00 -2.79
CA TYR A 50 -12.21 12.11 -2.64
C TYR A 50 -11.04 11.98 -3.61
N SER A 51 -10.61 10.77 -3.98
CA SER A 51 -9.69 10.60 -5.09
C SER A 51 -10.34 11.04 -6.40
N VAL A 52 -9.56 11.72 -7.24
CA VAL A 52 -10.01 12.18 -8.56
C VAL A 52 -10.34 10.99 -9.47
N ASP A 53 -9.47 9.99 -9.53
CA ASP A 53 -9.63 8.82 -10.41
C ASP A 53 -10.61 7.77 -9.89
N ALA A 54 -11.14 7.96 -8.69
CA ALA A 54 -12.28 7.20 -8.20
C ALA A 54 -13.58 8.00 -8.37
N GLY A 55 -13.64 9.19 -7.78
CA GLY A 55 -14.85 10.01 -7.74
C GLY A 55 -15.28 10.51 -9.13
N MET A 56 -14.34 10.93 -9.98
CA MET A 56 -14.68 11.36 -11.34
C MET A 56 -14.99 10.18 -12.28
N LEU A 57 -14.61 8.96 -11.89
CA LEU A 57 -14.98 7.72 -12.57
C LEU A 57 -16.21 7.04 -11.96
N GLY A 58 -17.01 7.80 -11.20
CA GLY A 58 -18.35 7.42 -10.78
C GLY A 58 -18.45 6.86 -9.36
N ASN A 59 -17.35 6.78 -8.60
CA ASN A 59 -17.44 6.43 -7.19
C ASN A 59 -18.17 7.52 -6.41
N THR A 60 -19.25 7.17 -5.72
CA THR A 60 -20.03 8.14 -4.93
C THR A 60 -19.86 7.98 -3.42
N LEU A 61 -19.14 6.95 -2.98
CA LEU A 61 -18.93 6.63 -1.57
C LEU A 61 -17.75 7.45 -1.03
N GLY A 62 -17.89 8.07 0.14
CA GLY A 62 -16.81 8.83 0.78
C GLY A 62 -16.02 8.02 1.80
N PRO A 63 -15.09 8.67 2.52
CA PRO A 63 -14.34 8.03 3.61
C PRO A 63 -15.22 7.40 4.68
N GLU A 64 -16.36 8.03 5.00
CA GLU A 64 -17.34 7.47 5.94
C GLU A 64 -17.84 6.09 5.51
N GLU A 65 -18.30 5.95 4.27
CA GLU A 65 -18.77 4.67 3.74
C GLU A 65 -17.64 3.63 3.67
N ALA A 66 -16.42 4.04 3.33
CA ALA A 66 -15.26 3.14 3.32
C ALA A 66 -14.99 2.52 4.71
N TYR A 67 -14.99 3.34 5.76
CA TYR A 67 -14.80 2.86 7.13
C TYR A 67 -15.96 1.98 7.61
N ARG A 68 -17.21 2.38 7.36
CA ARG A 68 -18.39 1.58 7.69
C ARG A 68 -18.36 0.23 7.00
N PHE A 69 -17.97 0.20 5.72
CA PHE A 69 -17.81 -1.04 4.97
C PHE A 69 -16.70 -1.94 5.56
N ALA A 70 -15.55 -1.36 5.90
CA ALA A 70 -14.45 -2.09 6.54
C ALA A 70 -14.85 -2.66 7.92
N LEU A 71 -15.69 -1.96 8.68
CA LEU A 71 -16.30 -2.45 9.92
C LEU A 71 -17.34 -3.57 9.70
N GLY A 72 -17.64 -3.91 8.44
CA GLY A 72 -18.60 -4.94 8.06
C GLY A 72 -20.05 -4.48 8.13
N GLU A 73 -20.31 -3.18 8.10
CA GLU A 73 -21.66 -2.66 7.90
C GLU A 73 -22.14 -2.87 6.47
N GLU A 74 -23.46 -2.89 6.28
CA GLU A 74 -24.07 -2.82 4.96
C GLU A 74 -24.05 -1.36 4.46
N VAL A 75 -23.52 -1.16 3.24
CA VAL A 75 -23.55 0.14 2.54
C VAL A 75 -24.21 -0.02 1.17
N LEU A 76 -24.57 1.09 0.54
CA LEU A 76 -24.99 1.13 -0.86
C LEU A 76 -23.79 1.50 -1.72
N SER A 77 -23.52 0.69 -2.74
CA SER A 77 -22.47 0.93 -3.74
C SER A 77 -22.82 2.10 -4.66
N SER A 78 -21.89 2.48 -5.55
CA SER A 78 -22.10 3.61 -6.45
C SER A 78 -23.21 3.36 -7.47
N THR A 79 -23.48 2.09 -7.77
CA THR A 79 -24.60 1.64 -8.61
C THR A 79 -25.89 1.38 -7.81
N GLY A 80 -25.91 1.66 -6.50
CA GLY A 80 -27.08 1.51 -5.63
C GLY A 80 -27.33 0.08 -5.15
N GLN A 81 -26.39 -0.84 -5.36
CA GLN A 81 -26.48 -2.22 -4.89
C GLN A 81 -26.03 -2.30 -3.42
N ARG A 82 -26.67 -3.15 -2.61
CA ARG A 82 -26.26 -3.38 -1.22
C ARG A 82 -25.03 -4.26 -1.17
N VAL A 83 -24.07 -3.89 -0.33
CA VAL A 83 -22.80 -4.60 -0.20
C VAL A 83 -22.34 -4.65 1.25
N ARG A 84 -21.66 -5.75 1.62
CA ARG A 84 -21.05 -5.95 2.95
C ARG A 84 -19.88 -6.93 2.85
N LEU A 85 -18.85 -6.75 3.68
CA LEU A 85 -17.80 -7.75 3.84
C LEU A 85 -18.31 -8.99 4.59
N ILE A 86 -17.82 -10.18 4.19
CA ILE A 86 -18.06 -11.41 4.95
C ILE A 86 -17.43 -11.37 6.35
N ARG A 87 -16.30 -10.66 6.47
CA ARG A 87 -15.55 -10.46 7.72
C ARG A 87 -15.06 -9.01 7.76
N PRO A 88 -15.34 -8.24 8.83
CA PRO A 88 -14.77 -6.90 9.03
C PRO A 88 -13.25 -6.91 8.97
N LEU A 89 -12.60 -5.84 8.52
CA LEU A 89 -11.16 -5.63 8.60
C LEU A 89 -10.76 -5.22 10.02
N ASP A 90 -9.48 -5.45 10.37
CA ASP A 90 -8.91 -5.02 11.64
C ASP A 90 -8.39 -3.57 11.56
N PHE A 91 -7.99 -3.13 10.36
CA PHE A 91 -7.60 -1.74 10.10
C PHE A 91 -7.85 -1.33 8.63
N LEU A 92 -7.89 -0.03 8.37
CA LEU A 92 -8.03 0.54 7.03
C LEU A 92 -7.18 1.80 6.87
N VAL A 93 -6.55 1.95 5.72
CA VAL A 93 -5.98 3.21 5.24
C VAL A 93 -6.83 3.71 4.06
N VAL A 94 -7.47 4.86 4.23
CA VAL A 94 -7.94 5.64 3.07
C VAL A 94 -6.73 6.38 2.52
N ALA A 95 -6.38 6.10 1.28
CA ALA A 95 -5.17 6.58 0.61
C ALA A 95 -5.54 7.33 -0.67
N ASP A 96 -6.48 8.26 -0.58
CA ASP A 96 -6.91 9.05 -1.73
C ASP A 96 -5.74 9.83 -2.37
N HIS A 97 -5.77 9.99 -3.69
CA HIS A 97 -4.75 10.74 -4.43
C HIS A 97 -4.58 12.17 -3.91
N ALA A 98 -3.33 12.58 -3.67
CA ALA A 98 -3.02 13.95 -3.28
C ALA A 98 -3.33 14.97 -4.38
N GLU A 99 -3.27 14.57 -5.65
CA GLU A 99 -3.55 15.43 -6.80
C GLU A 99 -5.02 15.87 -6.82
N ASN A 100 -5.27 17.15 -6.50
CA ASN A 100 -6.62 17.74 -6.45
C ASN A 100 -7.62 16.98 -5.55
N LEU A 101 -7.14 16.52 -4.39
CA LEU A 101 -7.93 15.82 -3.37
C LEU A 101 -9.32 16.45 -3.13
N GLY A 102 -10.36 15.63 -3.28
CA GLY A 102 -11.77 15.97 -3.07
C GLY A 102 -12.46 16.64 -4.26
N LEU A 103 -11.84 16.72 -5.44
CA LEU A 103 -12.40 17.40 -6.61
C LEU A 103 -13.82 16.93 -6.94
N ALA A 104 -14.04 15.60 -7.02
CA ALA A 104 -15.35 15.04 -7.34
C ALA A 104 -16.42 15.42 -6.28
N SER A 105 -16.06 15.35 -5.00
CA SER A 105 -16.93 15.77 -3.89
C SER A 105 -17.30 17.26 -4.01
N MET A 106 -16.33 18.14 -4.27
CA MET A 106 -16.59 19.58 -4.44
C MET A 106 -17.43 19.90 -5.67
N ILE A 107 -17.24 19.17 -6.77
CA ILE A 107 -18.09 19.28 -7.95
C ILE A 107 -19.52 18.87 -7.60
N ASN A 108 -19.69 17.75 -6.88
CA ASN A 108 -21.01 17.30 -6.46
C ASN A 108 -21.71 18.36 -5.60
N GLU A 109 -21.00 18.90 -4.61
CA GLU A 109 -21.45 19.96 -3.68
C GLU A 109 -21.66 21.33 -4.35
N SER A 110 -21.21 21.53 -5.60
CA SER A 110 -21.15 22.85 -6.25
C SER A 110 -20.41 23.86 -5.37
N ASN A 111 -19.25 23.45 -4.87
CA ASN A 111 -18.50 24.19 -3.85
C ASN A 111 -18.13 25.62 -4.33
N PRO A 112 -18.41 26.68 -3.53
CA PRO A 112 -18.14 28.06 -3.96
C PRO A 112 -16.67 28.37 -4.24
N ASP A 113 -15.72 27.76 -3.51
CA ASP A 113 -14.29 27.97 -3.75
C ASP A 113 -13.85 27.33 -5.07
N LEU A 114 -14.43 26.18 -5.42
CA LEU A 114 -14.21 25.54 -6.74
C LEU A 114 -14.81 26.39 -7.87
N LEU A 115 -16.03 26.92 -7.69
CA LEU A 115 -16.72 27.71 -8.71
C LEU A 115 -16.11 29.11 -8.91
N ALA A 116 -15.33 29.60 -7.94
CA ALA A 116 -14.58 30.83 -8.06
C ALA A 116 -13.34 30.69 -8.97
N ASP A 117 -12.86 29.46 -9.17
CA ASP A 117 -11.77 29.15 -10.10
C ASP A 117 -12.32 28.87 -11.51
N GLU A 118 -11.67 29.40 -12.55
CA GLU A 118 -12.15 29.29 -13.93
C GLU A 118 -12.05 27.84 -14.45
N TRP A 119 -10.96 27.14 -14.12
CA TRP A 119 -10.80 25.73 -14.49
C TRP A 119 -11.75 24.85 -13.67
N GLY A 120 -11.82 25.09 -12.35
CA GLY A 120 -12.73 24.41 -11.44
C GLY A 120 -14.19 24.53 -11.88
N LYS A 121 -14.61 25.74 -12.27
CA LYS A 121 -15.95 25.98 -12.85
C LYS A 121 -16.16 25.22 -14.17
N THR A 122 -15.17 25.19 -15.05
CA THR A 122 -15.26 24.48 -16.33
C THR A 122 -15.49 22.98 -16.13
N VAL A 123 -14.67 22.35 -15.29
CA VAL A 123 -14.78 20.92 -14.97
C VAL A 123 -16.10 20.62 -14.26
N HIS A 124 -16.52 21.48 -13.32
CA HIS A 124 -17.83 21.38 -12.69
C HIS A 124 -18.97 21.39 -13.72
N ASP A 125 -18.99 22.38 -14.61
CA ASP A 125 -20.07 22.56 -15.58
C ASP A 125 -20.13 21.38 -16.57
N LEU A 126 -18.97 20.83 -16.97
CA LEU A 126 -18.89 19.60 -17.77
C LEU A 126 -19.53 18.41 -17.04
N VAL A 127 -19.17 18.18 -15.78
CA VAL A 127 -19.73 17.06 -14.99
C VAL A 127 -21.24 17.23 -14.82
N LYS A 128 -21.72 18.43 -14.46
CA LYS A 128 -23.16 18.70 -14.30
C LYS A 128 -23.94 18.57 -15.62
N ALA A 129 -23.27 18.76 -16.76
CA ALA A 129 -23.84 18.51 -18.09
C ALA A 129 -23.80 17.03 -18.53
N GLY A 130 -23.39 16.10 -17.66
CA GLY A 130 -23.28 14.67 -17.97
C GLY A 130 -22.02 14.30 -18.75
N LYS A 131 -21.02 15.19 -18.81
CA LYS A 131 -19.76 15.01 -19.56
C LYS A 131 -18.58 14.72 -18.63
N GLY A 132 -18.80 13.89 -17.60
CA GLY A 132 -17.78 13.56 -16.61
C GLY A 132 -16.49 12.98 -17.20
N ASN A 133 -16.60 12.15 -18.25
CA ASN A 133 -15.42 11.62 -18.93
C ASN A 133 -14.60 12.72 -19.62
N GLU A 134 -15.24 13.72 -20.24
CA GLU A 134 -14.53 14.87 -20.84
C GLU A 134 -13.80 15.68 -19.75
N ALA A 135 -14.46 15.88 -18.61
CA ALA A 135 -13.88 16.56 -17.45
C ALA A 135 -12.67 15.79 -16.87
N PHE A 136 -12.77 14.47 -16.74
CA PHE A 136 -11.67 13.61 -16.28
C PHE A 136 -10.48 13.64 -17.26
N GLN A 137 -10.72 13.53 -18.57
CA GLN A 137 -9.67 13.62 -19.58
C GLN A 137 -8.98 14.99 -19.58
N MET A 138 -9.74 16.07 -19.33
CA MET A 138 -9.18 17.41 -19.15
C MET A 138 -8.23 17.47 -17.95
N TRP A 139 -8.61 16.89 -16.81
CA TRP A 139 -7.74 16.79 -15.64
C TRP A 139 -6.51 15.92 -15.90
N ALA A 140 -6.69 14.70 -16.41
CA ALA A 140 -5.61 13.77 -16.70
C ALA A 140 -4.58 14.38 -17.66
N GLY A 141 -5.03 15.16 -18.64
CA GLY A 141 -4.16 15.89 -19.57
C GLY A 141 -3.32 17.00 -18.92
N GLU A 142 -3.77 17.60 -17.81
CA GLU A 142 -2.97 18.58 -17.06
C GLU A 142 -1.97 17.90 -16.11
N ILE A 143 -2.39 16.82 -15.43
CA ILE A 143 -1.49 16.01 -14.59
C ILE A 143 -0.37 15.36 -15.41
N ALA A 144 -0.67 14.85 -16.60
CA ALA A 144 0.36 14.33 -17.52
C ALA A 144 1.41 15.39 -17.92
N LYS A 145 1.06 16.68 -17.86
CA LYS A 145 1.99 17.80 -18.09
C LYS A 145 2.69 18.26 -16.81
N ASN A 146 2.53 17.53 -15.72
CA ASN A 146 2.96 17.90 -14.38
C ASN A 146 2.46 19.29 -13.95
N LYS A 147 1.21 19.61 -14.28
CA LYS A 147 0.58 20.88 -13.94
C LYS A 147 -0.59 20.63 -13.01
N ASN A 148 -0.59 21.31 -11.86
CA ASN A 148 -1.75 21.38 -11.00
C ASN A 148 -2.77 22.36 -11.60
N PRO A 149 -3.94 21.89 -12.09
CA PRO A 149 -4.92 22.78 -12.70
C PRO A 149 -5.80 23.52 -11.67
N LEU A 150 -5.77 23.09 -10.41
CA LEU A 150 -6.50 23.69 -9.29
C LEU A 150 -5.55 23.87 -8.10
N ASP A 151 -4.54 24.71 -8.30
CA ASP A 151 -3.52 25.05 -7.30
C ASP A 151 -4.07 26.05 -6.26
N ASN A 152 -4.98 25.55 -5.42
CA ASN A 152 -5.58 26.30 -4.33
C ASN A 152 -5.43 25.52 -3.02
N PRO A 153 -4.49 25.93 -2.13
CA PRO A 153 -4.28 25.26 -0.86
C PRO A 153 -5.51 25.20 0.06
N LYS A 154 -6.44 26.16 -0.07
CA LYS A 154 -7.69 26.16 0.73
C LYS A 154 -8.61 25.01 0.34
N ILE A 155 -8.66 24.72 -0.96
CA ILE A 155 -9.44 23.62 -1.50
C ILE A 155 -8.90 22.28 -1.00
N MET A 156 -7.60 22.04 -1.18
CA MET A 156 -6.94 20.81 -0.70
C MET A 156 -7.08 20.68 0.83
N ARG A 157 -6.92 21.77 1.57
CA ARG A 157 -7.09 21.80 3.03
C ARG A 157 -8.48 21.34 3.46
N THR A 158 -9.53 21.80 2.77
CA THR A 158 -10.91 21.45 3.12
C THR A 158 -11.16 19.95 3.01
N SER A 159 -10.72 19.32 1.92
CA SER A 159 -10.86 17.88 1.72
C SER A 159 -10.01 17.08 2.70
N TRP A 160 -8.75 17.50 2.90
CA TRP A 160 -7.82 16.84 3.82
C TRP A 160 -8.30 16.86 5.27
N ASP A 161 -8.81 18.00 5.75
CA ASP A 161 -9.33 18.11 7.10
C ASP A 161 -10.59 17.24 7.29
N ARG A 162 -11.42 17.06 6.24
CA ARG A 162 -12.58 16.15 6.27
C ARG A 162 -12.14 14.69 6.33
N GLU A 163 -11.15 14.29 5.53
CA GLU A 163 -10.62 12.93 5.53
C GLU A 163 -9.98 12.56 6.87
N ILE A 164 -9.15 13.45 7.43
CA ILE A 164 -8.61 13.33 8.79
C ILE A 164 -9.74 13.16 9.80
N LYS A 165 -10.78 14.00 9.71
CA LYS A 165 -11.90 13.94 10.64
C LYS A 165 -12.60 12.58 10.60
N PHE A 166 -12.82 12.00 9.42
CA PHE A 166 -13.41 10.67 9.31
C PHE A 166 -12.48 9.59 9.86
N ALA A 167 -11.18 9.65 9.57
CA ALA A 167 -10.21 8.74 10.15
C ALA A 167 -10.27 8.80 11.69
N GLU A 168 -10.24 9.99 12.29
CA GLU A 168 -10.37 10.17 13.75
C GLU A 168 -11.71 9.64 14.30
N GLN A 169 -12.82 9.93 13.62
CA GLN A 169 -14.15 9.53 14.06
C GLN A 169 -14.33 8.01 14.12
N TYR A 170 -13.73 7.28 13.17
CA TYR A 170 -13.88 5.83 13.04
C TYR A 170 -12.73 5.05 13.68
N ASN A 171 -11.71 5.71 14.24
CA ASN A 171 -10.64 5.03 14.96
C ASN A 171 -11.13 4.53 16.33
N ASP A 172 -11.18 3.22 16.52
CA ASP A 172 -11.54 2.55 17.78
C ASP A 172 -10.39 1.62 18.21
N PRO A 173 -9.32 2.17 18.84
CA PRO A 173 -8.15 1.41 19.25
C PRO A 173 -8.50 0.17 20.07
N GLY A 174 -7.99 -0.98 19.65
CA GLY A 174 -8.27 -2.30 20.20
C GLY A 174 -9.29 -3.11 19.40
N HIS A 175 -10.15 -2.46 18.61
CA HIS A 175 -11.19 -3.12 17.82
C HIS A 175 -11.03 -2.86 16.31
N PHE A 176 -10.82 -1.61 15.90
CA PHE A 176 -10.61 -1.21 14.52
C PHE A 176 -9.73 0.04 14.45
N THR A 177 -8.60 -0.06 13.74
CA THR A 177 -7.69 1.08 13.56
C THR A 177 -7.90 1.72 12.21
N THR A 178 -8.11 3.03 12.18
CA THR A 178 -7.95 3.80 10.93
C THR A 178 -6.55 4.38 10.89
N PHE A 179 -5.99 4.59 9.71
CA PHE A 179 -4.84 5.47 9.55
C PHE A 179 -5.22 6.69 8.73
N ILE A 180 -4.52 7.78 9.00
CA ILE A 180 -4.50 8.94 8.12
C ILE A 180 -3.42 8.66 7.07
N GLY A 181 -3.75 8.81 5.80
CA GLY A 181 -2.82 8.56 4.70
C GLY A 181 -3.26 9.25 3.42
N PHE A 182 -2.41 9.20 2.40
CA PHE A 182 -2.73 9.66 1.05
C PHE A 182 -1.86 8.90 0.05
N GLU A 183 -2.26 8.87 -1.21
CA GLU A 183 -1.40 8.38 -2.30
C GLU A 183 -0.65 9.53 -2.96
N TRP A 184 0.65 9.34 -3.16
CA TRP A 184 1.51 10.15 -4.04
C TRP A 184 1.73 9.41 -5.36
N THR A 185 1.40 10.04 -6.48
CA THR A 185 1.26 9.37 -7.78
C THR A 185 2.10 10.02 -8.86
N SER A 186 3.32 9.51 -9.03
CA SER A 186 4.25 9.99 -10.06
C SER A 186 4.21 9.11 -11.32
N LEU A 187 4.24 9.76 -12.49
CA LEU A 187 4.50 9.11 -13.79
C LEU A 187 6.01 8.99 -14.10
N ALA A 188 6.88 9.16 -13.09
CA ALA A 188 8.33 9.21 -13.20
C ALA A 188 8.87 10.34 -14.08
N THR A 189 8.76 10.25 -15.42
CA THR A 189 9.06 11.35 -16.34
C THR A 189 8.13 11.34 -17.55
N GLN A 190 8.03 12.47 -18.27
CA GLN A 190 7.23 12.54 -19.49
C GLN A 190 7.79 11.68 -20.62
N GLU A 191 9.12 11.52 -20.67
CA GLU A 191 9.82 10.73 -21.68
C GLU A 191 9.62 9.22 -21.44
N ASN A 192 9.60 8.82 -20.18
CA ASN A 192 9.43 7.44 -19.71
C ASN A 192 8.31 7.40 -18.66
N PRO A 193 7.03 7.47 -19.12
CA PRO A 193 5.89 7.46 -18.21
C PRO A 193 5.80 6.09 -17.55
N GLY A 194 6.07 6.01 -16.25
CA GLY A 194 6.01 4.77 -15.48
C GLY A 194 5.40 5.02 -14.10
N ASN A 195 4.64 4.04 -13.62
CA ASN A 195 4.05 4.10 -12.29
C ASN A 195 5.14 4.18 -11.20
N LEU A 196 5.14 5.28 -10.45
CA LEU A 196 5.93 5.44 -9.23
C LEU A 196 5.04 5.86 -8.07
N HIS A 197 4.07 5.04 -7.70
CA HIS A 197 3.13 5.40 -6.64
C HIS A 197 3.62 5.01 -5.23
N ARG A 198 3.18 5.75 -4.22
CA ARG A 198 3.37 5.42 -2.80
C ARG A 198 2.14 5.79 -1.97
N ASN A 199 1.70 4.88 -1.11
CA ASN A 199 0.78 5.21 -0.03
C ASN A 199 1.58 5.73 1.16
N VAL A 200 1.40 7.00 1.50
CA VAL A 200 2.04 7.64 2.65
C VAL A 200 1.11 7.50 3.84
N ILE A 201 1.61 6.89 4.92
CA ILE A 201 0.84 6.58 6.12
C ILE A 201 1.44 7.34 7.30
N PHE A 202 0.58 8.05 8.02
CA PHE A 202 0.93 8.74 9.27
C PHE A 202 0.74 7.77 10.44
N LYS A 203 1.73 7.65 11.32
CA LYS A 203 1.54 6.98 12.62
C LYS A 203 0.53 7.74 13.48
N ASP A 204 0.49 9.05 13.30
CA ASP A 204 -0.07 10.00 14.26
C ASP A 204 -1.57 10.27 14.02
N GLY A 205 -2.19 10.97 14.97
CA GLY A 205 -3.55 11.47 14.85
C GLY A 205 -3.67 12.82 14.16
N GLY A 206 -4.93 13.26 13.99
CA GLY A 206 -5.29 14.46 13.24
C GLY A 206 -4.66 15.76 13.77
N ASN A 207 -4.30 15.84 15.05
CA ASN A 207 -3.59 16.98 15.63
C ASN A 207 -2.17 17.16 15.06
N MET A 208 -1.52 16.09 14.61
CA MET A 208 -0.21 16.13 13.97
C MET A 208 -0.36 16.12 12.45
N ALA A 209 -1.10 15.16 11.90
CA ALA A 209 -1.29 15.03 10.45
C ALA A 209 -1.92 16.28 9.80
N GLY A 210 -2.81 16.96 10.53
CA GLY A 210 -3.43 18.22 10.08
C GLY A 210 -2.46 19.39 9.93
N GLN A 211 -1.22 19.31 10.43
CA GLN A 211 -0.23 20.40 10.35
C GLN A 211 0.47 20.51 8.99
N VAL A 212 0.23 19.56 8.08
CA VAL A 212 0.79 19.49 6.73
C VAL A 212 -0.32 19.22 5.71
N LEU A 213 -0.12 19.64 4.47
CA LEU A 213 -0.94 19.22 3.32
C LEU A 213 -0.31 17.96 2.71
N PRO A 214 -1.09 17.04 2.11
CA PRO A 214 -0.56 15.97 1.28
C PRO A 214 0.43 16.50 0.24
N PHE A 215 1.53 15.79 0.05
CA PHE A 215 2.53 16.10 -0.98
C PHE A 215 2.15 15.35 -2.25
N SER A 216 2.03 16.07 -3.38
CA SER A 216 1.57 15.51 -4.65
C SER A 216 2.71 15.42 -5.67
N ALA A 217 2.52 14.67 -6.75
CA ALA A 217 3.46 14.65 -7.87
C ALA A 217 3.59 16.01 -8.57
N THR A 218 2.58 16.88 -8.43
CA THR A 218 2.66 18.26 -8.91
C THR A 218 3.58 19.16 -8.10
N ASP A 219 3.92 18.76 -6.86
CA ASP A 219 4.98 19.38 -6.06
C ASP A 219 6.37 18.87 -6.49
N SER A 220 6.52 17.55 -6.62
CA SER A 220 7.66 16.90 -7.26
C SER A 220 7.33 15.46 -7.64
N TYR A 221 7.80 15.03 -8.81
CA TYR A 221 7.70 13.65 -9.29
C TYR A 221 8.85 12.74 -8.76
N ASP A 222 9.83 13.30 -8.05
CA ASP A 222 10.99 12.58 -7.53
C ASP A 222 10.71 11.98 -6.12
N PRO A 223 10.82 10.66 -5.93
CA PRO A 223 10.68 10.03 -4.61
C PRO A 223 11.63 10.60 -3.54
N GLU A 224 12.81 11.08 -3.92
CA GLU A 224 13.74 11.70 -2.96
C GLU A 224 13.18 13.00 -2.36
N ASP A 225 12.34 13.73 -3.10
CA ASP A 225 11.67 14.93 -2.58
C ASP A 225 10.47 14.57 -1.71
N LEU A 226 9.74 13.50 -2.03
CA LEU A 226 8.72 12.94 -1.13
C LEU A 226 9.34 12.57 0.23
N TRP A 227 10.50 11.90 0.23
CA TRP A 227 11.20 11.55 1.46
C TRP A 227 11.68 12.77 2.26
N LYS A 228 12.07 13.86 1.59
CA LYS A 228 12.38 15.14 2.26
C LYS A 228 11.14 15.76 2.89
N TYR A 229 9.99 15.70 2.22
CA TYR A 229 8.71 16.12 2.80
C TYR A 229 8.38 15.32 4.07
N MET A 230 8.55 14.00 4.03
CA MET A 230 8.34 13.12 5.19
C MET A 230 9.30 13.45 6.33
N ALA A 231 10.58 13.70 6.03
CA ALA A 231 11.57 14.14 7.02
C ALA A 231 11.19 15.48 7.67
N ALA A 232 10.73 16.44 6.87
CA ALA A 232 10.28 17.75 7.36
C ALA A 232 9.05 17.64 8.27
N TYR A 233 8.15 16.69 8.01
CA TYR A 233 7.04 16.39 8.91
C TYR A 233 7.52 15.87 10.27
N GLU A 234 8.45 14.88 10.28
CA GLU A 234 9.02 14.35 11.54
C GLU A 234 9.73 15.46 12.33
N GLU A 235 10.53 16.31 11.66
CA GLU A 235 11.23 17.42 12.31
C GLU A 235 10.25 18.46 12.90
N LYS A 236 9.20 18.81 12.16
CA LYS A 236 8.22 19.83 12.57
C LYS A 236 7.34 19.38 13.72
N THR A 237 6.91 18.12 13.72
CA THR A 237 5.82 17.64 14.58
C THR A 237 6.28 16.68 15.67
N GLY A 238 7.45 16.04 15.50
CA GLY A 238 7.86 14.88 16.28
C GLY A 238 7.09 13.60 15.96
N GLY A 239 6.22 13.62 14.95
CA GLY A 239 5.44 12.48 14.47
C GLY A 239 6.28 11.51 13.64
N SER A 240 5.62 10.56 12.98
CA SER A 240 6.28 9.57 12.11
C SER A 240 5.46 9.21 10.88
N MET A 241 6.17 8.97 9.77
CA MET A 241 5.59 8.53 8.50
C MET A 241 6.32 7.30 7.94
N LEU A 242 5.61 6.55 7.12
CA LEU A 242 6.19 5.58 6.19
C LEU A 242 5.48 5.69 4.83
N ALA A 243 6.13 5.21 3.79
CA ALA A 243 5.59 5.09 2.45
C ALA A 243 5.60 3.62 2.04
N ILE A 244 4.53 3.17 1.37
CA ILE A 244 4.44 1.83 0.78
C ILE A 244 4.41 2.01 -0.73
N ALA A 245 5.53 1.69 -1.37
CA ALA A 245 5.59 1.66 -2.83
C ALA A 245 4.77 0.48 -3.36
N HIS A 246 4.13 0.66 -4.52
CA HIS A 246 3.20 -0.33 -5.06
C HIS A 246 3.18 -0.33 -6.60
N ASN A 247 2.60 -1.38 -7.20
CA ASN A 247 2.36 -1.48 -8.64
C ASN A 247 3.63 -1.35 -9.52
N GLY A 248 4.73 -1.96 -9.09
CA GLY A 248 6.00 -1.95 -9.81
C GLY A 248 5.92 -2.53 -11.24
N ASN A 249 4.97 -3.44 -11.51
CA ASN A 249 4.70 -4.03 -12.83
C ASN A 249 4.30 -3.01 -13.91
N LEU A 250 3.82 -1.82 -13.54
CA LEU A 250 3.55 -0.71 -14.46
C LEU A 250 4.59 0.42 -14.38
N SER A 251 5.72 0.19 -13.72
CA SER A 251 6.74 1.24 -13.49
C SER A 251 7.71 1.45 -14.66
N ASN A 252 7.67 0.60 -15.67
CA ASN A 252 8.61 0.57 -16.79
C ASN A 252 10.08 0.53 -16.36
N GLY A 253 10.35 -0.34 -15.37
CA GLY A 253 11.69 -0.57 -14.83
C GLY A 253 12.17 0.47 -13.83
N GLN A 254 11.27 1.34 -13.34
CA GLN A 254 11.64 2.47 -12.47
C GLN A 254 11.38 2.20 -10.98
N MET A 255 10.64 1.15 -10.61
CA MET A 255 10.26 0.90 -9.21
C MET A 255 11.48 0.54 -8.34
N PHE A 256 12.37 -0.33 -8.84
CA PHE A 256 13.57 -0.79 -8.13
C PHE A 256 14.86 -0.38 -8.85
N PRO A 257 15.12 0.93 -8.99
CA PRO A 257 16.17 1.45 -9.84
C PRO A 257 17.59 1.12 -9.33
N ILE A 258 18.54 1.10 -10.26
CA ILE A 258 19.98 1.15 -9.94
C ILE A 258 20.60 2.51 -10.28
N GLU A 259 19.79 3.39 -10.88
CA GLU A 259 20.11 4.77 -11.24
C GLU A 259 18.96 5.68 -10.77
N ARG A 260 19.31 6.81 -10.16
CA ARG A 260 18.37 7.83 -9.69
C ARG A 260 17.72 8.55 -10.88
N SER A 261 16.64 9.29 -10.62
CA SER A 261 15.94 10.11 -11.62
C SER A 261 16.83 11.16 -12.31
N ASN A 262 17.92 11.57 -11.67
CA ASN A 262 18.93 12.48 -12.23
C ASN A 262 20.01 11.78 -13.09
N GLY A 263 19.87 10.48 -13.37
CA GLY A 263 20.78 9.69 -14.18
C GLY A 263 22.07 9.25 -13.49
N LYS A 264 22.26 9.57 -12.20
CA LYS A 264 23.40 9.09 -11.42
C LYS A 264 23.10 7.71 -10.82
N PRO A 265 24.09 6.82 -10.67
CA PRO A 265 23.91 5.60 -9.89
C PRO A 265 23.38 5.88 -8.48
N ILE A 266 22.58 4.97 -7.93
CA ILE A 266 22.22 5.04 -6.51
C ILE A 266 23.48 4.89 -5.65
N ASP A 267 23.49 5.56 -4.49
CA ASP A 267 24.60 5.51 -3.54
C ASP A 267 24.12 5.07 -2.15
N SER A 268 25.04 5.02 -1.18
CA SER A 268 24.74 4.59 0.18
C SER A 268 23.69 5.47 0.86
N GLU A 269 23.65 6.78 0.58
CA GLU A 269 22.67 7.68 1.17
C GLU A 269 21.27 7.49 0.58
N TYR A 270 21.16 7.27 -0.74
CA TYR A 270 19.90 6.85 -1.36
C TYR A 270 19.38 5.57 -0.71
N ALA A 271 20.25 4.56 -0.58
CA ALA A 271 19.86 3.26 -0.06
C ALA A 271 19.46 3.29 1.42
N LYS A 272 20.12 4.12 2.24
CA LYS A 272 19.71 4.40 3.62
C LYS A 272 18.34 5.08 3.67
N THR A 273 18.16 6.12 2.86
CA THR A 273 16.94 6.94 2.83
C THR A 273 15.75 6.12 2.40
N ARG A 274 15.87 5.38 1.29
CA ARG A 274 14.82 4.47 0.82
C ARG A 274 14.45 3.42 1.86
N ARG A 275 15.44 2.74 2.45
CA ARG A 275 15.18 1.73 3.48
C ARG A 275 14.49 2.28 4.73
N ARG A 276 14.67 3.57 5.05
CA ARG A 276 14.02 4.24 6.19
C ARG A 276 12.56 4.60 5.90
N TRP A 277 12.29 5.12 4.71
CA TRP A 277 10.99 5.67 4.35
C TRP A 277 10.07 4.67 3.67
N GLU A 278 10.62 3.71 2.94
CA GLU A 278 9.89 2.65 2.25
C GLU A 278 10.20 1.27 2.88
N PRO A 279 9.78 1.01 4.13
CA PRO A 279 10.06 -0.27 4.78
C PRO A 279 9.27 -1.44 4.18
N LEU A 280 8.16 -1.16 3.49
CA LEU A 280 7.23 -2.14 2.93
C LEU A 280 7.01 -1.92 1.43
N TYR A 281 6.69 -3.00 0.73
CA TYR A 281 6.24 -3.00 -0.65
C TYR A 281 4.90 -3.73 -0.78
N GLU A 282 3.95 -3.13 -1.50
CA GLU A 282 2.69 -3.77 -1.88
C GLU A 282 2.96 -4.68 -3.08
N VAL A 283 3.01 -5.98 -2.82
CA VAL A 283 3.42 -6.98 -3.81
C VAL A 283 2.26 -7.48 -4.67
N THR A 284 1.01 -7.30 -4.24
CA THR A 284 -0.17 -7.80 -4.97
C THR A 284 -1.36 -6.88 -4.78
N GLN A 285 -2.11 -6.64 -5.87
CA GLN A 285 -3.32 -5.82 -5.87
C GLN A 285 -4.22 -6.15 -7.08
N MET A 286 -5.31 -5.39 -7.28
CA MET A 286 -6.24 -5.61 -8.41
C MET A 286 -5.56 -5.52 -9.79
N LYS A 287 -4.53 -4.67 -9.91
CA LYS A 287 -3.72 -4.44 -11.11
C LYS A 287 -2.55 -5.44 -11.27
N GLY A 288 -2.77 -6.67 -10.81
CA GLY A 288 -1.86 -7.79 -10.98
C GLY A 288 -1.01 -8.13 -9.77
N ASP A 289 -0.37 -9.29 -9.85
CA ASP A 289 0.60 -9.75 -8.88
C ASP A 289 2.02 -9.29 -9.30
N GLY A 290 2.72 -8.69 -8.34
CA GLY A 290 4.06 -8.12 -8.50
C GLY A 290 5.14 -8.92 -7.79
N GLU A 291 4.89 -10.19 -7.40
CA GLU A 291 5.89 -11.02 -6.72
C GLU A 291 7.01 -11.44 -7.69
N THR A 292 6.66 -12.04 -8.83
CA THR A 292 7.61 -12.49 -9.86
C THR A 292 6.98 -12.48 -11.26
N HIS A 293 7.81 -12.69 -12.27
CA HIS A 293 7.40 -12.89 -13.66
C HIS A 293 7.97 -14.21 -14.23
N PRO A 294 7.32 -14.89 -15.19
CA PRO A 294 7.83 -16.13 -15.79
C PRO A 294 9.22 -15.99 -16.43
N LEU A 295 9.52 -14.83 -17.03
CA LEU A 295 10.86 -14.53 -17.58
C LEU A 295 11.94 -14.52 -16.49
N LEU A 296 11.61 -14.10 -15.27
CA LEU A 296 12.54 -13.98 -14.15
C LEU A 296 12.67 -15.29 -13.36
N SER A 297 11.61 -16.09 -13.35
CA SER A 297 11.52 -17.37 -12.61
C SER A 297 11.04 -18.51 -13.53
N PRO A 298 11.79 -18.88 -14.58
CA PRO A 298 11.31 -19.80 -15.63
C PRO A 298 11.10 -21.25 -15.16
N ASN A 299 11.60 -21.61 -13.98
CA ASN A 299 11.45 -22.94 -13.37
C ASN A 299 10.39 -22.98 -12.26
N ASP A 300 9.71 -21.86 -11.99
CA ASP A 300 8.66 -21.76 -11.00
C ASP A 300 7.30 -21.83 -11.69
N GLU A 301 6.57 -22.92 -11.46
CA GLU A 301 5.25 -23.13 -12.05
C GLU A 301 4.17 -22.15 -11.55
N PHE A 302 4.44 -21.43 -10.45
CA PHE A 302 3.55 -20.42 -9.88
C PHE A 302 3.92 -18.99 -10.29
N ALA A 303 4.94 -18.82 -11.13
CA ALA A 303 5.41 -17.49 -11.54
C ALA A 303 4.48 -16.76 -12.52
N ASP A 304 3.47 -17.45 -13.09
CA ASP A 304 2.46 -16.86 -13.98
C ASP A 304 1.10 -16.74 -13.28
N TYR A 305 1.06 -15.96 -12.21
CA TYR A 305 -0.18 -15.64 -11.50
C TYR A 305 -0.49 -14.15 -11.66
N GLY A 306 -1.60 -13.83 -12.33
CA GLY A 306 -2.09 -12.45 -12.39
C GLY A 306 -1.13 -11.45 -13.04
N THR A 307 -0.33 -11.90 -14.01
CA THR A 307 0.66 -11.10 -14.72
C THR A 307 0.00 -9.91 -15.44
N TRP A 308 0.51 -8.70 -15.19
CA TRP A 308 0.04 -7.45 -15.81
C TRP A 308 1.23 -6.67 -16.37
N ASP A 309 1.56 -6.94 -17.63
CA ASP A 309 2.80 -6.49 -18.27
C ASP A 309 2.61 -6.15 -19.76
N LYS A 310 1.39 -5.84 -20.22
CA LYS A 310 1.16 -5.49 -21.64
C LYS A 310 1.91 -4.23 -22.07
N GLY A 311 1.97 -3.22 -21.22
CA GLY A 311 2.56 -1.93 -21.56
C GLY A 311 2.67 -0.97 -20.39
N ASP A 312 2.93 0.29 -20.71
CA ASP A 312 2.94 1.38 -19.74
C ASP A 312 1.54 1.71 -19.20
N ILE A 313 1.50 2.48 -18.11
CA ILE A 313 0.25 2.90 -17.45
C ILE A 313 -0.66 3.76 -18.36
N ALA A 314 -0.13 4.30 -19.46
CA ALA A 314 -0.87 5.10 -20.43
C ALA A 314 -1.31 4.29 -21.67
N GLY A 315 -0.97 3.00 -21.76
CA GLY A 315 -1.23 2.16 -22.93
C GLY A 315 -0.53 2.68 -24.21
N GLN A 316 0.62 3.35 -24.09
CA GLN A 316 1.35 3.95 -25.22
C GLN A 316 2.51 3.09 -25.71
N LYS A 317 3.30 2.52 -24.81
CA LYS A 317 4.46 1.70 -25.14
C LYS A 317 4.28 0.27 -24.63
N PRO A 318 4.65 -0.74 -25.43
CA PRO A 318 4.68 -2.12 -24.97
C PRO A 318 5.74 -2.29 -23.89
N LYS A 319 5.58 -3.32 -23.07
CA LYS A 319 6.60 -3.73 -22.11
C LYS A 319 7.81 -4.32 -22.82
N GLU A 320 9.00 -4.07 -22.27
CA GLU A 320 10.25 -4.66 -22.72
C GLU A 320 10.91 -5.49 -21.62
N ASP A 321 11.53 -6.61 -21.99
CA ASP A 321 12.15 -7.56 -21.05
C ASP A 321 13.17 -6.92 -20.09
N TRP A 322 13.87 -5.87 -20.52
CA TRP A 322 14.87 -5.19 -19.69
C TRP A 322 14.25 -4.47 -18.48
N MET A 323 12.96 -4.14 -18.54
CA MET A 323 12.22 -3.45 -17.48
C MET A 323 11.95 -4.42 -16.31
N LEU A 324 11.52 -5.65 -16.63
CA LEU A 324 10.97 -6.62 -15.66
C LEU A 324 11.85 -6.87 -14.41
N PRO A 325 13.19 -7.00 -14.50
CA PRO A 325 14.03 -7.17 -13.32
C PRO A 325 13.89 -6.06 -12.27
N TYR A 326 13.46 -4.86 -12.67
CA TYR A 326 13.32 -3.68 -11.81
C TYR A 326 11.85 -3.38 -11.44
N GLU A 327 10.94 -4.31 -11.71
CA GLU A 327 9.49 -4.15 -11.51
C GLU A 327 8.89 -5.13 -10.50
N TYR A 328 9.48 -6.31 -10.34
CA TYR A 328 8.94 -7.39 -9.51
C TYR A 328 9.72 -7.54 -8.20
N ALA A 329 9.02 -7.90 -7.13
CA ALA A 329 9.58 -7.91 -5.79
C ALA A 329 10.69 -8.95 -5.60
N ARG A 330 10.54 -10.16 -6.18
CA ARG A 330 11.55 -11.23 -6.08
C ARG A 330 12.88 -10.80 -6.71
N SER A 331 12.85 -10.20 -7.89
CA SER A 331 14.06 -9.66 -8.52
C SER A 331 14.58 -8.44 -7.76
N ALA A 332 13.72 -7.60 -7.20
CA ALA A 332 14.15 -6.48 -6.34
C ALA A 332 14.95 -6.94 -5.12
N LEU A 333 14.56 -8.06 -4.48
CA LEU A 333 15.34 -8.64 -3.38
C LEU A 333 16.73 -9.07 -3.86
N GLN A 334 16.83 -9.67 -5.06
CA GLN A 334 18.11 -10.04 -5.67
C GLN A 334 18.96 -8.80 -6.01
N VAL A 335 18.38 -7.78 -6.65
CA VAL A 335 19.03 -6.50 -6.94
C VAL A 335 19.51 -5.87 -5.63
N GLY A 336 18.71 -5.93 -4.57
CA GLY A 336 19.04 -5.44 -3.24
C GLY A 336 20.33 -6.04 -2.69
N LEU A 337 20.50 -7.36 -2.80
CA LEU A 337 21.74 -8.05 -2.40
C LEU A 337 22.95 -7.60 -3.23
N GLN A 338 22.77 -7.36 -4.52
CA GLN A 338 23.85 -6.83 -5.38
C GLN A 338 24.24 -5.40 -4.99
N GLN A 339 23.26 -4.56 -4.63
CA GLN A 339 23.51 -3.20 -4.17
C GLN A 339 24.14 -3.19 -2.77
N GLU A 340 23.79 -4.13 -1.91
CA GLU A 340 24.44 -4.29 -0.60
C GLU A 340 25.94 -4.58 -0.73
N GLN A 341 26.33 -5.42 -1.67
CA GLN A 341 27.75 -5.70 -1.96
C GLN A 341 28.51 -4.45 -2.44
N LYS A 342 27.84 -3.55 -3.16
CA LYS A 342 28.45 -2.32 -3.72
C LYS A 342 28.46 -1.16 -2.74
N LEU A 343 27.39 -0.98 -1.99
CA LEU A 343 27.08 0.23 -1.20
C LEU A 343 27.18 0.00 0.32
N GLY A 344 27.32 -1.26 0.75
CA GLY A 344 27.26 -1.66 2.16
C GLY A 344 25.85 -1.64 2.76
N ILE A 345 24.82 -1.37 1.95
CA ILE A 345 23.43 -1.32 2.39
C ILE A 345 22.48 -1.78 1.29
N ASN A 346 21.52 -2.61 1.66
CA ASN A 346 20.45 -3.08 0.78
C ASN A 346 19.26 -2.07 0.77
N PRO A 347 19.00 -1.35 -0.35
CA PRO A 347 17.84 -0.46 -0.47
C PRO A 347 16.50 -1.19 -0.54
N TYR A 348 16.50 -2.46 -0.98
CA TYR A 348 15.32 -3.27 -1.27
C TYR A 348 15.10 -4.37 -0.23
N LYS A 349 15.58 -4.17 1.00
CA LYS A 349 15.30 -5.05 2.14
C LYS A 349 13.96 -4.66 2.76
N PHE A 350 12.85 -4.81 2.04
CA PHE A 350 11.51 -4.45 2.50
C PHE A 350 10.72 -5.66 3.02
N GLY A 351 9.66 -5.40 3.80
CA GLY A 351 8.58 -6.37 4.07
C GLY A 351 7.51 -6.30 2.97
N MET A 352 6.64 -7.30 2.90
CA MET A 352 5.60 -7.36 1.88
C MET A 352 4.20 -7.22 2.49
N VAL A 353 3.32 -6.52 1.78
CA VAL A 353 1.88 -6.42 2.04
C VAL A 353 1.11 -6.61 0.74
N GLY A 354 -0.17 -6.98 0.83
CA GLY A 354 -1.10 -6.88 -0.30
C GLY A 354 -2.15 -5.82 0.02
N SER A 355 -2.76 -5.23 -0.99
CA SER A 355 -3.85 -4.27 -0.80
C SER A 355 -4.77 -4.28 -2.01
N THR A 356 -5.96 -3.70 -1.90
CA THR A 356 -6.88 -3.71 -3.05
C THR A 356 -6.51 -2.72 -4.12
N ASP A 357 -6.08 -1.53 -3.73
CA ASP A 357 -6.12 -0.36 -4.60
C ASP A 357 -7.56 -0.12 -5.14
N ALA A 358 -8.57 -0.33 -4.30
CA ALA A 358 -9.97 -0.20 -4.71
C ALA A 358 -10.32 1.29 -4.93
N HIS A 359 -10.87 1.63 -6.09
CA HIS A 359 -11.44 2.96 -6.40
C HIS A 359 -12.98 2.96 -6.32
N THR A 360 -13.53 2.05 -5.52
CA THR A 360 -14.96 1.92 -5.25
C THR A 360 -15.31 2.30 -3.81
N SER A 361 -14.32 2.62 -2.97
CA SER A 361 -14.40 2.66 -1.50
C SER A 361 -14.64 1.31 -0.83
N LEU A 362 -14.67 0.22 -1.61
CA LEU A 362 -15.01 -1.13 -1.13
C LEU A 362 -13.78 -2.03 -1.18
N ALA A 363 -13.17 -2.28 -0.02
CA ALA A 363 -11.99 -3.16 0.16
C ALA A 363 -12.31 -4.65 -0.08
N THR A 364 -12.62 -5.03 -1.33
CA THR A 364 -13.10 -6.37 -1.70
C THR A 364 -12.00 -7.22 -2.32
N THR A 365 -11.61 -8.28 -1.63
CA THR A 365 -10.46 -9.14 -2.01
C THR A 365 -10.86 -10.60 -2.20
N ARG A 366 -12.14 -10.87 -2.44
CA ARG A 366 -12.68 -12.22 -2.56
C ARG A 366 -13.44 -12.33 -3.86
N GLU A 367 -13.15 -13.36 -4.65
CA GLU A 367 -13.75 -13.56 -5.96
C GLU A 367 -15.28 -13.59 -5.92
N GLU A 368 -15.88 -14.24 -4.90
CA GLU A 368 -17.33 -14.31 -4.77
C GLU A 368 -18.00 -13.00 -4.33
N ASN A 369 -17.20 -12.00 -3.96
CA ASN A 369 -17.67 -10.69 -3.50
C ASN A 369 -16.79 -9.56 -4.07
N THR A 370 -16.31 -9.68 -5.32
CA THR A 370 -15.44 -8.68 -5.96
C THR A 370 -16.25 -7.57 -6.63
N TRP A 371 -15.92 -6.32 -6.29
CA TRP A 371 -16.56 -5.12 -6.84
C TRP A 371 -15.71 -4.43 -7.92
N GLY A 372 -14.54 -5.00 -8.23
CA GLY A 372 -13.65 -4.52 -9.27
C GLY A 372 -12.94 -3.22 -8.88
N LYS A 373 -12.24 -2.64 -9.88
CA LYS A 373 -11.33 -1.50 -9.67
C LYS A 373 -12.05 -0.18 -9.43
N THR A 374 -12.94 0.24 -10.33
CA THR A 374 -13.70 1.51 -10.25
C THR A 374 -15.20 1.24 -10.26
N ALA A 375 -16.03 2.28 -10.03
CA ALA A 375 -17.49 2.16 -10.02
C ALA A 375 -18.07 1.54 -11.32
N GLY A 376 -17.41 1.74 -12.46
CA GLY A 376 -17.79 1.09 -13.71
C GLY A 376 -17.69 -0.43 -13.64
N PHE A 377 -16.78 -0.99 -12.84
CA PHE A 377 -16.60 -2.44 -12.69
C PHE A 377 -17.48 -3.05 -11.61
N GLU A 378 -18.38 -2.30 -10.97
CA GLU A 378 -19.34 -2.88 -10.03
C GLU A 378 -20.23 -3.94 -10.71
N PRO A 379 -20.85 -4.89 -9.96
CA PRO A 379 -21.58 -6.02 -10.54
C PRO A 379 -22.67 -5.66 -11.57
N SER A 380 -22.37 -5.91 -12.85
CA SER A 380 -23.29 -5.86 -13.99
C SER A 380 -23.01 -7.01 -14.97
N ALA A 381 -23.91 -7.26 -15.93
CA ALA A 381 -23.71 -8.31 -16.93
C ALA A 381 -22.59 -7.97 -17.92
N GLU A 382 -22.31 -6.68 -18.11
CA GLU A 382 -21.36 -6.14 -19.09
C GLU A 382 -20.00 -5.75 -18.48
N ARG A 383 -19.82 -5.86 -17.15
CA ARG A 383 -18.60 -5.41 -16.44
C ARG A 383 -17.29 -6.00 -16.99
N TRP A 384 -17.34 -7.18 -17.60
CA TRP A 384 -16.17 -7.86 -18.16
C TRP A 384 -15.64 -7.17 -19.43
N GLU A 385 -16.49 -6.43 -20.14
CA GLU A 385 -16.12 -5.69 -21.37
C GLU A 385 -15.45 -4.34 -21.05
N HIS A 386 -15.55 -3.88 -19.81
CA HIS A 386 -15.02 -2.59 -19.42
C HIS A 386 -13.51 -2.54 -19.54
N VAL A 387 -13.01 -1.41 -20.04
CA VAL A 387 -11.58 -1.17 -20.25
C VAL A 387 -10.99 -0.52 -19.01
N VAL A 388 -9.92 -1.10 -18.48
CA VAL A 388 -9.14 -0.53 -17.37
C VAL A 388 -8.10 0.45 -17.92
N ILE A 389 -7.27 -0.01 -18.84
CA ILE A 389 -6.27 0.81 -19.54
C ILE A 389 -6.54 0.67 -21.03
N LYS A 390 -6.88 1.78 -21.69
CA LYS A 390 -7.08 1.80 -23.14
C LYS A 390 -5.74 2.04 -23.83
N ALA A 391 -5.43 1.24 -24.85
CA ALA A 391 -4.29 1.51 -25.71
C ALA A 391 -4.47 2.86 -26.44
N LEU A 392 -3.55 3.79 -26.20
CA LEU A 392 -3.49 5.08 -26.88
C LEU A 392 -2.52 5.07 -28.08
N SER A 393 -1.71 4.02 -28.18
CA SER A 393 -0.76 3.79 -29.29
C SER A 393 -1.43 3.42 -30.62
N GLY A 394 -2.70 3.00 -30.58
CA GLY A 394 -3.40 2.38 -31.70
C GLY A 394 -3.16 0.87 -31.83
N ASP A 395 -2.33 0.29 -30.97
CA ASP A 395 -2.18 -1.17 -30.83
C ASP A 395 -3.12 -1.69 -29.74
N ASP A 396 -4.28 -2.19 -30.15
CA ASP A 396 -5.30 -2.69 -29.21
C ASP A 396 -4.82 -3.87 -28.33
N SER A 397 -3.70 -4.52 -28.67
CA SER A 397 -3.11 -5.56 -27.81
C SER A 397 -2.62 -5.03 -26.47
N LEU A 398 -2.36 -3.72 -26.37
CA LEU A 398 -1.99 -3.04 -25.12
C LEU A 398 -3.21 -2.65 -24.26
N THR A 399 -4.43 -2.95 -24.72
CA THR A 399 -5.65 -2.68 -23.93
C THR A 399 -5.81 -3.74 -22.85
N THR A 400 -6.05 -3.27 -21.62
CA THR A 400 -6.32 -4.12 -20.46
C THR A 400 -7.80 -4.02 -20.07
N TYR A 401 -8.46 -5.16 -19.90
CA TYR A 401 -9.89 -5.28 -19.65
C TYR A 401 -10.20 -5.70 -18.21
N GLY A 402 -11.44 -5.51 -17.79
CA GLY A 402 -11.91 -5.81 -16.43
C GLY A 402 -11.79 -7.27 -16.03
N TYR A 403 -11.89 -8.22 -16.98
CA TYR A 403 -11.70 -9.65 -16.70
C TYR A 403 -10.25 -10.01 -16.37
N GLU A 404 -9.30 -9.11 -16.62
CA GLU A 404 -7.88 -9.29 -16.31
C GLU A 404 -7.50 -8.75 -14.94
N LEU A 405 -8.45 -8.15 -14.20
CA LEU A 405 -8.25 -7.70 -12.83
C LEU A 405 -8.27 -8.89 -11.87
N LEU A 406 -7.48 -8.80 -10.81
CA LEU A 406 -7.53 -9.74 -9.70
C LEU A 406 -8.50 -9.26 -8.62
N ALA A 407 -9.14 -10.19 -7.90
CA ALA A 407 -9.74 -9.89 -6.60
C ALA A 407 -8.67 -10.05 -5.50
N SER A 408 -7.66 -9.17 -5.49
CA SER A 408 -6.50 -9.33 -4.62
C SER A 408 -6.34 -8.24 -3.55
N GLY A 409 -5.78 -8.68 -2.43
CA GLY A 409 -4.82 -7.92 -1.64
C GLY A 409 -5.28 -7.56 -0.23
N LEU A 410 -4.72 -8.21 0.80
CA LEU A 410 -4.78 -7.74 2.18
C LEU A 410 -3.39 -7.74 2.82
N ALA A 411 -3.16 -6.75 3.67
CA ALA A 411 -1.99 -6.64 4.52
C ALA A 411 -2.26 -7.43 5.80
N ALA A 412 -1.35 -8.36 6.12
CA ALA A 412 -1.36 -9.03 7.41
C ALA A 412 -0.19 -8.49 8.25
N VAL A 413 -0.50 -7.92 9.40
CA VAL A 413 0.48 -7.26 10.28
C VAL A 413 0.49 -7.95 11.64
N TRP A 414 1.63 -8.54 11.99
CA TRP A 414 1.87 -9.05 13.32
C TRP A 414 2.19 -7.89 14.26
N ALA A 415 1.22 -7.49 15.07
CA ALA A 415 1.41 -6.42 16.05
C ALA A 415 1.04 -6.86 17.46
N ARG A 416 1.43 -6.05 18.44
CA ARG A 416 1.08 -6.26 19.86
C ARG A 416 -0.40 -6.03 20.11
N GLU A 417 -0.93 -4.98 19.50
CA GLU A 417 -2.28 -4.47 19.74
C GLU A 417 -2.80 -3.82 18.46
N ASN A 418 -4.13 -3.80 18.32
CA ASN A 418 -4.81 -3.13 17.22
C ASN A 418 -4.88 -1.61 17.49
N THR A 419 -3.74 -0.93 17.44
CA THR A 419 -3.66 0.52 17.56
C THR A 419 -2.81 1.09 16.43
N ARG A 420 -2.98 2.38 16.10
CA ARG A 420 -2.11 3.06 15.12
C ARG A 420 -0.64 2.84 15.44
N GLU A 421 -0.26 3.04 16.70
CA GLU A 421 1.11 2.83 17.14
C GLU A 421 1.56 1.36 17.01
N GLY A 422 0.77 0.41 17.48
CA GLY A 422 1.09 -1.01 17.43
C GLY A 422 1.30 -1.51 16.01
N ILE A 423 0.33 -1.23 15.12
CA ILE A 423 0.35 -1.66 13.72
C ILE A 423 1.44 -0.92 12.94
N PHE A 424 1.59 0.40 13.10
CA PHE A 424 2.63 1.16 12.40
C PHE A 424 4.05 0.72 12.80
N ASN A 425 4.29 0.50 14.10
CA ASN A 425 5.59 0.03 14.56
C ASN A 425 5.92 -1.36 13.99
N ALA A 426 4.92 -2.26 13.87
CA ALA A 426 5.07 -3.56 13.23
C ALA A 426 5.37 -3.45 11.72
N MET A 427 4.66 -2.55 11.02
CA MET A 427 4.94 -2.22 9.61
C MET A 427 6.38 -1.73 9.41
N GLN A 428 6.86 -0.81 10.26
CA GLN A 428 8.26 -0.34 10.20
C GLN A 428 9.28 -1.45 10.46
N LYS A 429 8.96 -2.39 11.38
CA LYS A 429 9.77 -3.58 11.66
C LYS A 429 9.67 -4.68 10.60
N LYS A 430 8.74 -4.55 9.64
CA LYS A 430 8.47 -5.54 8.58
C LYS A 430 7.91 -6.85 9.13
N GLU A 431 7.18 -6.78 10.24
CA GLU A 431 6.44 -7.90 10.81
C GLU A 431 5.13 -8.10 10.02
N THR A 432 5.25 -8.27 8.70
CA THR A 432 4.13 -8.28 7.76
C THR A 432 4.23 -9.41 6.75
N TYR A 433 3.10 -9.77 6.16
CA TYR A 433 3.05 -10.56 4.93
C TYR A 433 1.85 -10.16 4.08
N ALA A 434 1.94 -10.44 2.78
CA ALA A 434 0.88 -10.22 1.82
C ALA A 434 -0.04 -11.44 1.73
N THR A 435 -1.31 -11.21 1.45
CA THR A 435 -2.25 -12.26 1.04
C THR A 435 -3.06 -11.75 -0.15
N THR A 436 -3.50 -12.65 -1.02
CA THR A 436 -4.46 -12.31 -2.10
C THR A 436 -5.89 -12.10 -1.58
N GLY A 437 -6.09 -12.01 -0.25
CA GLY A 437 -7.39 -11.80 0.38
C GLY A 437 -7.78 -12.87 1.41
N THR A 438 -7.12 -14.03 1.39
CA THR A 438 -7.33 -15.07 2.40
C THR A 438 -6.61 -14.68 3.70
N ARG A 439 -7.34 -14.64 4.81
CA ARG A 439 -6.80 -14.30 6.12
C ARG A 439 -6.19 -15.49 6.85
N ILE A 440 -5.18 -16.12 6.23
CA ILE A 440 -4.38 -17.18 6.82
C ILE A 440 -3.47 -16.60 7.90
N THR A 441 -3.35 -17.23 9.06
CA THR A 441 -2.35 -16.84 10.07
C THR A 441 -1.04 -17.55 9.80
N VAL A 442 -0.01 -16.81 9.39
CA VAL A 442 1.33 -17.34 9.11
C VAL A 442 2.36 -16.64 9.99
N ARG A 443 3.17 -17.40 10.72
CA ARG A 443 4.35 -16.88 11.42
C ARG A 443 5.53 -17.80 11.10
N PHE A 444 6.51 -17.26 10.40
CA PHE A 444 7.70 -17.98 9.96
C PHE A 444 8.94 -17.34 10.56
N PHE A 445 9.86 -18.18 11.01
CA PHE A 445 11.14 -17.78 11.56
C PHE A 445 12.24 -18.51 10.81
N GLY A 446 13.30 -17.79 10.47
CA GLY A 446 14.43 -18.34 9.73
C GLY A 446 15.62 -17.40 9.79
N GLY A 447 16.80 -17.96 9.78
CA GLY A 447 18.06 -17.25 9.93
C GLY A 447 19.21 -18.23 10.10
N TRP A 448 20.44 -17.73 10.02
CA TRP A 448 21.65 -18.56 10.13
C TRP A 448 21.87 -19.12 11.54
N ASP A 449 21.23 -18.52 12.54
CA ASP A 449 21.37 -18.86 13.95
C ASP A 449 20.33 -19.90 14.44
N TYR A 450 19.34 -20.27 13.60
CA TYR A 450 18.34 -21.28 13.94
C TYR A 450 18.87 -22.71 13.73
N GLY A 451 18.73 -23.56 14.75
CA GLY A 451 19.01 -24.99 14.73
C GLY A 451 17.75 -25.87 14.73
N GLU A 452 17.94 -27.19 14.53
CA GLU A 452 16.84 -28.16 14.40
C GLU A 452 15.84 -28.16 15.57
N ASN A 453 16.31 -27.85 16.79
CA ASN A 453 15.48 -27.90 18.00
C ASN A 453 14.75 -26.59 18.30
N ASP A 454 15.03 -25.51 17.57
CA ASP A 454 14.47 -24.19 17.86
C ASP A 454 12.99 -24.07 17.49
N VAL A 455 12.47 -24.99 16.67
CA VAL A 455 11.03 -25.10 16.38
C VAL A 455 10.19 -25.40 17.62
N PHE A 456 10.78 -26.01 18.64
CA PHE A 456 10.12 -26.30 19.91
C PHE A 456 10.29 -25.19 20.94
N ARG A 457 11.09 -24.17 20.61
CA ARG A 457 11.38 -23.07 21.50
C ARG A 457 10.25 -22.03 21.45
N PRO A 458 9.81 -21.54 22.61
CA PRO A 458 8.78 -20.51 22.70
C PRO A 458 9.33 -19.09 22.44
N ASP A 459 10.65 -18.92 22.35
CA ASP A 459 11.36 -17.66 22.17
C ASP A 459 11.99 -17.52 20.78
N SER A 460 11.36 -18.07 19.73
CA SER A 460 11.94 -18.10 18.37
C SER A 460 12.44 -16.73 17.87
N VAL A 461 11.76 -15.64 18.21
CA VAL A 461 12.18 -14.26 17.86
C VAL A 461 13.58 -13.90 18.41
N ALA A 462 13.97 -14.45 19.56
CA ALA A 462 15.23 -14.11 20.23
C ALA A 462 16.44 -14.85 19.65
N ILE A 463 16.22 -15.79 18.72
CA ILE A 463 17.26 -16.70 18.20
C ILE A 463 17.97 -16.07 17.00
N GLY A 464 17.23 -15.37 16.13
CA GLY A 464 17.79 -14.72 14.93
C GLY A 464 16.78 -13.81 14.25
#